data_AF-A0A841RP50-F1
#
_entry.id   AF-A0A841RP50-F1
#
_cell.length_a   1.000
_cell.length_b   1.000
_cell.length_c   1.000
_cell.angle_alpha   90.00
_cell.angle_beta   90.00
_cell.angle_gamma   90.00
#
_symmetry.space_group_name_H-M   'P 1'
#
loop_
_entity.id
_entity.type
_entity.pdbx_description
1 polymer ?
#
loop_
_entity_poly.entity_id
_entity_poly.type
_entity_poly.pdbx_seq_one_letter_code
_entity_poly.pdbx_strand_id
1 'polypeptide(L)' 'MLDYDKALHYTLWGHWDDLLVLMIRTKDDLLAKRIENFLYSYHFPKNEDKLMQSHDDLLRYIDHASDSIKWS' A
#
# COMPACT_ATOMS: atom_id res chain seq x y z
N MET A 1 -6.46 4.43 -11.25
CA MET A 1 -6.02 5.77 -10.78
C MET A 1 -6.49 6.03 -9.35
N LEU A 2 -7.80 6.09 -9.10
CA LEU A 2 -8.35 6.45 -7.78
C LEU A 2 -7.88 5.58 -6.59
N ASP A 3 -7.66 4.28 -6.79
CA ASP A 3 -7.24 3.38 -5.70
C ASP A 3 -5.76 3.57 -5.32
N TYR A 4 -4.89 3.90 -6.28
CA TYR A 4 -3.47 4.17 -6.01
C TYR A 4 -3.28 5.53 -5.33
N ASP A 5 -4.01 6.56 -5.76
CA ASP A 5 -4.00 7.88 -5.12
C ASP A 5 -4.47 7.80 -3.66
N LYS A 6 -5.53 7.02 -3.41
CA LYS A 6 -6.02 6.73 -2.06
C LYS A 6 -5.00 5.96 -1.23
N ALA A 7 -4.41 4.90 -1.78
CA ALA A 7 -3.39 4.11 -1.09
C ALA A 7 -2.19 4.98 -0.68
N LEU A 8 -1.73 5.87 -1.58
CA LEU A 8 -0.65 6.82 -1.29
C LEU A 8 -1.04 7.78 -0.16
N HIS A 9 -2.22 8.40 -0.28
CA HIS A 9 -2.72 9.34 0.71
C HIS A 9 -2.84 8.70 2.09
N TYR A 10 -3.47 7.52 2.18
CA TYR A 10 -3.63 6.83 3.46
C TYR A 10 -2.29 6.39 4.06
N THR A 11 -1.35 5.96 3.22
CA THR A 11 -0.01 5.55 3.68
C THR A 11 0.78 6.73 4.26
N LEU A 12 0.77 7.88 3.57
CA LEU A 12 1.50 9.07 4.02
C LEU A 12 0.93 9.69 5.31
N TRP A 13 -0.39 9.62 5.48
CA TRP A 13 -1.08 10.24 6.61
C TRP A 13 -1.31 9.25 7.78
N GLY A 14 -0.93 7.97 7.62
CA GLY A 14 -1.09 6.94 8.65
C GLY A 14 -2.53 6.46 8.87
N HIS A 15 -3.38 6.53 7.85
CA HIS A 15 -4.78 6.09 7.90
C HIS A 15 -4.87 4.58 7.62
N TRP A 16 -4.40 3.77 8.56
CA TRP A 16 -4.27 2.31 8.37
C TRP A 16 -5.62 1.59 8.26
N ASP A 17 -6.66 2.06 8.95
CA ASP A 17 -8.01 1.49 8.85
C ASP A 17 -8.61 1.74 7.45
N ASP A 18 -8.45 2.94 6.90
CA ASP A 18 -8.89 3.26 5.54
C ASP A 18 -8.09 2.48 4.49
N LEU A 19 -6.80 2.25 4.75
CA LEU A 19 -5.93 1.43 3.90
C LEU A 19 -6.36 -0.05 3.92
N LEU A 20 -6.76 -0.58 5.08
CA LEU A 20 -7.33 -1.93 5.21
C LEU A 20 -8.66 -2.05 4.44
N VAL A 21 -9.54 -1.06 4.54
CA VAL A 21 -10.79 -1.04 3.77
C VAL A 21 -10.50 -1.00 2.26
N LEU A 22 -9.52 -0.22 1.84
CA LEU A 22 -9.10 -0.15 0.44
C LEU A 22 -8.56 -1.50 -0.06
N MET A 23 -7.76 -2.19 0.74
CA MET A 23 -7.24 -3.53 0.44
C MET A 23 -8.35 -4.55 0.13
N ILE A 24 -9.46 -4.50 0.88
CA ILE A 24 -10.59 -5.44 0.71
C ILE A 24 -11.41 -5.10 -0.55
N ARG A 25 -11.40 -3.83 -0.98
CA ARG A 25 -12.27 -3.32 -2.05
C ARG A 25 -11.58 -3.21 -3.41
N THR A 26 -10.25 -3.09 -3.43
CA THR A 26 -9.49 -3.02 -4.68
C THR A 26 -9.63 -4.33 -5.46
N LYS A 27 -9.66 -4.22 -6.79
CA LYS A 27 -9.64 -5.39 -7.70
C LYS A 27 -8.21 -5.81 -8.08
N ASP A 28 -7.22 -5.07 -7.61
CA ASP A 28 -5.81 -5.34 -7.85
C ASP A 28 -5.26 -6.22 -6.72
N ASP A 29 -5.16 -7.51 -6.99
CA ASP A 29 -4.64 -8.52 -6.04
C ASP A 29 -3.21 -8.20 -5.58
N LEU A 30 -2.40 -7.56 -6.44
CA LEU A 30 -1.01 -7.24 -6.12
C LEU A 30 -0.94 -6.01 -5.20
N LEU A 31 -1.78 -5.01 -5.43
CA LEU A 31 -1.94 -3.88 -4.51
C LEU A 31 -2.44 -4.36 -3.14
N ALA A 32 -3.49 -5.19 -3.12
CA ALA A 32 -4.06 -5.73 -1.89
C ALA A 32 -3.00 -6.49 -1.07
N LYS A 33 -2.22 -7.37 -1.71
CA LYS A 33 -1.17 -8.14 -1.04
C LYS A 33 -0.04 -7.28 -0.46
N ARG A 34 0.31 -6.18 -1.14
CA ARG A 34 1.33 -5.25 -0.64
C ARG A 34 0.83 -4.45 0.57
N ILE A 35 -0.42 -4.01 0.53
CA ILE A 35 -1.08 -3.37 1.67
C ILE A 35 -1.16 -4.34 2.86
N GLU A 36 -1.55 -5.59 2.63
CA GLU A 36 -1.62 -6.65 3.65
C GLU A 36 -0.27 -6.84 4.35
N ASN A 37 0.81 -6.99 3.58
CA ASN A 37 2.16 -7.17 4.12
C ASN A 37 2.61 -5.98 4.98
N PHE A 38 2.28 -4.76 4.54
CA PHE A 38 2.58 -3.55 5.30
C PHE A 38 1.80 -3.51 6.62
N LEU A 39 0.48 -3.71 6.58
CA LEU A 39 -0.38 -3.70 7.76
C LEU A 39 0.02 -4.81 8.76
N TYR A 40 0.35 -6.00 8.26
CA TYR A 40 0.82 -7.10 9.10
C TYR A 40 2.15 -6.75 9.80
N SER A 41 3.09 -6.15 9.08
CA SER A 41 4.38 -5.72 9.65
C SER A 41 4.22 -4.57 10.64
N TYR A 42 3.23 -3.70 10.44
CA TYR A 42 2.89 -2.61 11.34
C TYR A 42 2.25 -3.11 12.65
N HIS A 43 1.27 -4.02 12.58
CA HIS A 43 0.58 -4.56 13.76
C HIS A 43 1.40 -5.58 14.54
N PHE A 44 2.29 -6.33 13.87
CA PHE A 44 3.16 -7.32 14.49
C PHE A 44 4.65 -6.96 14.25
N PRO A 45 5.14 -5.87 14.85
CA PRO A 45 6.52 -5.44 14.69
C PRO A 45 7.46 -6.43 15.40
N LYS A 46 7.86 -7.47 14.66
CA LYS A 46 8.90 -8.42 15.09
C LYS A 46 10.29 -7.96 14.62
N ASN A 47 10.34 -7.10 13.60
CA ASN A 47 11.56 -6.55 13.03
C ASN A 47 11.23 -5.21 12.37
N GLU A 48 11.82 -4.12 12.87
CA GLU A 48 11.62 -2.76 12.34
C GLU A 48 12.09 -2.64 10.87
N ASP A 49 13.12 -3.40 10.48
CA ASP A 49 13.60 -3.42 9.10
C ASP A 49 12.53 -3.92 8.12
N LYS A 50 11.67 -4.85 8.57
CA LYS A 50 10.59 -5.39 7.73
C LYS A 50 9.47 -4.38 7.53
N LEU A 51 9.19 -3.56 8.55
CA LEU A 51 8.20 -2.49 8.42
C LEU A 51 8.67 -1.48 7.36
N MET A 52 9.91 -0.99 7.47
CA MET A 52 10.47 -0.05 6.49
C MET A 52 10.52 -0.64 5.08
N GLN A 53 10.97 -1.89 4.92
CA GLN A 53 10.99 -2.55 3.60
C GLN A 53 9.59 -2.68 3.01
N SER A 54 8.60 -3.11 3.81
CA SER A 54 7.22 -3.26 3.33
C SER A 54 6.56 -1.92 2.97
N HIS A 55 6.94 -0.86 3.68
CA HIS A 55 6.49 0.51 3.39
C HIS A 55 7.07 1.02 2.08
N ASP A 56 8.39 0.89 1.88
CA ASP A 56 9.06 1.32 0.65
C ASP A 56 8.57 0.50 -0.56
N ASP A 57 8.36 -0.80 -0.39
CA ASP A 57 7.81 -1.68 -1.43
C ASP A 57 6.37 -1.34 -1.82
N LEU A 58 5.56 -0.85 -0.87
CA LEU A 58 4.20 -0.39 -1.14
C LEU A 58 4.23 0.92 -1.93
N LEU A 59 5.01 1.91 -1.48
CA LEU A 59 5.13 3.20 -2.16
C LEU A 59 5.68 3.05 -3.59
N ARG A 60 6.74 2.26 -3.76
CA ARG A 60 7.36 2.04 -5.07
C ARG A 60 6.41 1.38 -6.06
N TYR A 61 5.54 0.49 -5.56
CA TYR A 61 4.52 -0.14 -6.38
C TYR A 61 3.42 0.83 -6.78
N ILE A 62 2.94 1.64 -5.83
CA ILE A 62 1.94 2.68 -6.08
C ILE A 62 2.44 3.67 -7.14
N ASP A 63 3.68 4.13 -7.04
CA ASP A 63 4.30 5.03 -8.02
C ASP A 63 4.38 4.39 -9.41
N HIS A 64 4.95 3.17 -9.48
CA HIS A 64 5.10 2.46 -10.75
C HIS A 64 3.75 2.15 -11.42
N ALA A 65 2.76 1.69 -10.63
CA ALA A 65 1.41 1.42 -11.14
C ALA A 65 0.74 2.70 -11.63
N SER A 66 0.87 3.80 -10.88
CA SER A 66 0.32 5.10 -11.27
C SER A 66 0.95 5.64 -12.55
N ASP A 67 2.26 5.50 -12.73
CA ASP A 67 2.94 5.93 -13.96
C ASP A 67 2.65 5.01 -15.15
N SER A 68 2.50 3.70 -14.93
CA SER A 68 2.10 2.77 -16.00
C SER A 68 0.70 3.07 -16.55
N ILE A 69 -0.19 3.62 -15.73
CA ILE A 69 -1.57 4.00 -16.11
C ILE A 69 -1.60 5.38 -16.79
N LYS A 70 -0.64 6.28 -16.52
CA LYS A 70 -0.57 7.61 -17.15
C LYS A 70 -0.27 7.57 -18.65
N TRP A 71 0.22 6.44 -19.18
CA TRP A 71 0.58 6.27 -20.59
C TRP A 71 -0.33 5.29 -21.36
N SER A 72 -1.45 4.85 -20.76
CA SER A 72 -2.49 4.01 -21.39
C SER A 72 -3.76 4.79 -21.66
#